data_AF-A0A356BW23-F1
#
_entry.id   AF-A0A356BW23-F1
#
_cell.length_a   1.000
_cell.length_b   1.000
_cell.length_c   1.000
_cell.angle_alpha   90.00
_cell.angle_beta   90.00
_cell.angle_gamma   90.00
#
_symmetry.space_group_name_H-M   'P 1'
#
loop_
_entity.id
_entity.type
_entity.pdbx_description
1 polymer ?
#
loop_
_entity_poly.entity_id
_entity_poly.type
_entity_poly.pdbx_seq_one_letter_code
_entity_poly.pdbx_strand_id
1 'polypeptide(L)'
;MTLTFWTDPRFRNIEGLKDQTSLPGQWEVMQAEAFMKLHPHVKIEVEVIPFEDLTVRVPAAIAAGGAPDLLKDFLGRTAQYWHEGVLEPMENPVPQEELDDYLPSFVDMCTLDGHLHGLPTYSWTDHLVANKA
;
A
#
# COMPACT_ATOMS: atom_id res chain seq x y z
N MET A 1 -11.00 11.21 -14.22
CA MET A 1 -9.57 11.11 -13.88
C MET A 1 -9.21 9.65 -13.74
N THR A 2 -8.01 9.24 -14.17
CA THR A 2 -7.52 7.87 -14.02
C THR A 2 -6.35 7.89 -13.04
N LEU A 3 -6.37 6.98 -12.07
CA LEU A 3 -5.31 6.75 -11.10
C LEU A 3 -4.75 5.35 -11.32
N THR A 4 -3.43 5.23 -11.22
CA THR A 4 -2.68 3.97 -11.27
C THR A 4 -2.34 3.52 -9.85
N PHE A 5 -2.60 2.25 -9.54
CA PHE A 5 -2.34 1.69 -8.21
C PHE A 5 -1.51 0.42 -8.32
N TRP A 6 -0.24 0.49 -7.93
CA TRP A 6 0.65 -0.67 -7.88
C TRP A 6 0.64 -1.29 -6.49
N THR A 7 0.56 -2.62 -6.42
CA THR A 7 0.49 -3.34 -5.15
C THR A 7 1.18 -4.69 -5.20
N ASP A 8 1.82 -5.09 -4.10
CA ASP A 8 2.11 -6.49 -3.82
C ASP A 8 0.90 -7.16 -3.16
N PRO A 9 0.28 -8.19 -3.73
CA PRO A 9 -0.94 -8.75 -3.17
C PRO A 9 -0.65 -9.59 -1.92
N ARG A 10 -1.37 -9.33 -0.81
CA ARG A 10 -1.17 -10.03 0.48
C ARG A 10 -2.39 -10.76 0.98
N PHE A 11 -3.56 -10.15 0.82
CA PHE A 11 -4.80 -10.73 1.28
C PHE A 11 -5.38 -11.67 0.22
N ARG A 12 -5.68 -12.89 0.66
CA ARG A 12 -6.36 -13.91 -0.15
C ARG A 12 -7.19 -14.81 0.74
N ASN A 13 -8.19 -15.47 0.16
CA ASN A 13 -9.10 -16.38 0.84
C ASN A 13 -9.74 -15.74 2.09
N ILE A 14 -10.14 -14.47 1.98
CA ILE A 14 -10.73 -13.71 3.08
C ILE A 14 -12.03 -14.41 3.52
N GLU A 15 -12.23 -14.54 4.82
CA GLU A 15 -13.43 -15.19 5.36
C GLU A 15 -14.69 -14.45 4.90
N GLY A 16 -15.69 -15.21 4.44
CA GLY A 16 -16.91 -14.66 3.82
C GLY A 16 -16.76 -14.19 2.36
N LEU A 17 -15.53 -14.08 1.84
CA LEU A 17 -15.23 -13.57 0.48
C LEU A 17 -14.25 -14.46 -0.30
N LYS A 18 -14.20 -15.76 0.02
CA LYS A 18 -13.18 -16.67 -0.50
C LYS A 18 -13.21 -16.79 -2.03
N ASP A 19 -14.41 -16.83 -2.61
CA ASP A 19 -14.57 -16.98 -4.06
C ASP A 19 -14.10 -15.72 -4.80
N GLN A 20 -14.29 -14.54 -4.19
CA GLN A 20 -13.89 -13.25 -4.74
C GLN A 20 -12.43 -12.89 -4.46
N THR A 21 -11.75 -13.60 -3.55
CA THR A 21 -10.38 -13.28 -3.11
C THR A 21 -9.44 -14.48 -3.21
N SER A 22 -9.74 -15.44 -4.10
CA SER A 22 -8.96 -16.66 -4.27
C SER A 22 -7.63 -16.45 -5.01
N LEU A 23 -7.54 -15.41 -5.85
CA LEU A 23 -6.36 -15.04 -6.62
C LEU A 23 -5.67 -13.80 -6.04
N PRO A 24 -4.33 -13.69 -6.20
CA PRO A 24 -3.59 -12.51 -5.75
C PRO A 24 -4.13 -11.22 -6.39
N GLY A 25 -4.32 -10.18 -5.57
CA GLY A 25 -4.71 -8.84 -6.03
C GLY A 25 -6.21 -8.61 -6.13
N GLN A 26 -7.02 -9.66 -6.02
CA GLN A 26 -8.47 -9.51 -6.12
C GLN A 26 -9.07 -8.68 -4.98
N TRP A 27 -8.43 -8.70 -3.79
CA TRP A 27 -8.83 -7.82 -2.70
C TRP A 27 -8.69 -6.34 -3.10
N GLU A 28 -7.53 -5.96 -3.63
CA GLU A 28 -7.25 -4.59 -4.07
C GLU A 28 -8.15 -4.18 -5.25
N VAL A 29 -8.38 -5.07 -6.21
CA VAL A 29 -9.33 -4.84 -7.32
C VAL A 29 -10.75 -4.61 -6.80
N MET A 30 -11.21 -5.43 -5.86
CA MET A 30 -12.55 -5.29 -5.29
C MET A 30 -12.73 -3.97 -4.52
N GLN A 31 -11.70 -3.54 -3.77
CA GLN A 31 -11.69 -2.24 -3.10
C GLN A 31 -11.74 -1.08 -4.11
N ALA A 32 -10.95 -1.17 -5.19
CA ALA A 32 -10.96 -0.19 -6.28
C ALA A 32 -12.33 -0.13 -6.98
N GLU A 33 -12.96 -1.27 -7.25
CA GLU A 33 -14.30 -1.33 -7.83
C GLU A 33 -15.37 -0.71 -6.91
N ALA A 34 -15.28 -0.96 -5.60
CA ALA A 34 -16.18 -0.36 -4.63
C ALA A 34 -16.02 1.17 -4.61
N PHE A 35 -14.79 1.67 -4.62
CA PHE A 35 -14.50 3.10 -4.69
C PHE A 35 -15.02 3.73 -5.99
N MET A 36 -14.78 3.11 -7.15
CA MET A 36 -15.25 3.62 -8.44
C MET A 36 -16.78 3.66 -8.55
N LYS A 37 -17.51 2.77 -7.85
CA LYS A 37 -18.98 2.84 -7.77
C LYS A 37 -19.46 4.08 -7.00
N LEU A 38 -18.75 4.48 -5.95
CA LEU A 38 -19.04 5.68 -5.17
C LEU A 38 -18.58 6.97 -5.88
N HIS A 39 -17.54 6.86 -6.72
CA HIS A 39 -16.94 7.99 -7.42
C HIS A 39 -16.85 7.72 -8.94
N PRO A 40 -17.96 7.80 -9.70
CA PRO A 40 -18.00 7.40 -11.12
C PRO A 40 -17.10 8.20 -12.07
N HIS A 41 -16.54 9.32 -11.60
CA HIS A 41 -15.60 10.17 -12.35
C HIS A 41 -14.14 9.75 -12.15
N VAL A 42 -13.87 8.80 -11.26
CA VAL A 42 -12.56 8.22 -10.98
C VAL A 42 -12.49 6.83 -11.61
N LYS A 43 -11.39 6.55 -12.29
CA LYS A 43 -10.99 5.21 -12.73
C LYS A 43 -9.73 4.82 -11.97
N ILE A 44 -9.67 3.61 -11.42
CA ILE A 44 -8.48 3.07 -10.76
C ILE A 44 -8.00 1.87 -11.57
N GLU A 45 -6.75 1.91 -12.00
CA GLU A 45 -6.08 0.82 -12.70
C GLU A 45 -5.13 0.13 -11.72
N VAL A 46 -5.55 -1.03 -11.21
CA VAL A 46 -4.77 -1.83 -10.26
C VAL A 46 -3.77 -2.69 -11.02
N GLU A 47 -2.50 -2.55 -10.70
CA GLU A 47 -1.43 -3.40 -11.18
C GLU A 47 -0.86 -4.24 -10.04
N VAL A 48 -0.99 -5.55 -10.19
CA VAL A 48 -0.53 -6.53 -9.21
C VAL A 48 0.89 -6.94 -9.58
N ILE A 49 1.86 -6.61 -8.72
CA ILE A 49 3.28 -6.83 -8.98
C ILE A 49 3.83 -7.79 -7.93
N PRO A 50 4.56 -8.84 -8.31
CA PRO A 50 5.27 -9.68 -7.34
C PRO A 50 6.21 -8.84 -6.46
N PHE A 51 6.26 -9.15 -5.16
CA PHE A 51 7.04 -8.38 -4.19
C PHE A 51 8.52 -8.21 -4.59
N GLU A 52 9.12 -9.25 -5.16
CA GLU A 52 10.51 -9.23 -5.62
C GLU A 52 10.71 -8.25 -6.79
N ASP A 53 9.74 -8.20 -7.71
CA ASP A 53 9.81 -7.34 -8.91
C ASP A 53 9.68 -5.86 -8.56
N LEU A 54 8.97 -5.52 -7.48
CA LEU A 54 8.84 -4.13 -7.02
C LEU A 54 10.20 -3.48 -6.71
N THR A 55 11.21 -4.26 -6.29
CA THR A 55 12.57 -3.75 -6.01
C THR A 55 13.24 -3.12 -7.22
N VAL A 56 12.86 -3.53 -8.43
CA VAL A 56 13.41 -3.04 -9.70
C VAL A 56 12.43 -2.11 -10.39
N ARG A 57 11.14 -2.48 -10.41
CA ARG A 57 10.12 -1.76 -11.18
C ARG A 57 9.84 -0.37 -10.63
N VAL A 58 9.73 -0.22 -9.31
CA VAL A 58 9.39 1.07 -8.70
C VAL A 58 10.53 2.09 -8.88
N PRO A 59 11.80 1.79 -8.54
CA PRO A 59 12.89 2.74 -8.77
C PRO A 59 13.07 3.11 -10.24
N ALA A 60 12.91 2.16 -11.16
CA ALA A 60 12.96 2.44 -12.60
C ALA A 60 11.84 3.39 -13.04
N ALA A 61 10.63 3.20 -12.52
CA ALA A 61 9.48 4.05 -12.81
C ALA A 61 9.67 5.48 -12.26
N ILE A 62 10.18 5.61 -11.02
CA ILE A 62 10.55 6.90 -10.42
C ILE A 62 11.57 7.62 -11.30
N ALA A 63 12.67 6.96 -11.67
CA ALA A 63 13.72 7.54 -12.51
C ALA A 63 13.23 7.94 -13.91
N ALA A 64 12.25 7.22 -14.45
CA ALA A 64 11.62 7.52 -15.74
C ALA A 64 10.51 8.58 -15.67
N GLY A 65 10.12 9.04 -14.48
CA GLY A 65 8.99 9.96 -14.28
C GLY A 65 7.62 9.32 -14.53
N GLY A 66 7.53 7.99 -14.41
CA GLY A 66 6.32 7.20 -14.65
C GLY A 66 5.93 6.31 -13.46
N ALA A 67 6.24 6.74 -12.24
CA ALA A 67 5.80 6.09 -11.01
C ALA A 67 4.25 6.08 -10.91
N PRO A 68 3.65 5.10 -10.22
CA PRO A 68 2.21 5.05 -10.05
C PRO A 68 1.71 6.18 -9.14
N ASP A 69 0.42 6.53 -9.26
CA ASP A 69 -0.22 7.52 -8.37
C ASP A 69 -0.33 6.98 -6.94
N LEU A 70 -0.54 5.67 -6.80
CA LEU A 70 -0.62 4.96 -5.53
C LEU A 70 0.30 3.74 -5.55
N LEU A 71 1.05 3.55 -4.46
CA LEU A 71 1.91 2.40 -4.27
C LEU A 71 1.62 1.77 -2.91
N LYS A 72 1.31 0.47 -2.89
CA LYS A 72 1.39 -0.34 -1.68
C LYS A 72 2.72 -1.09 -1.67
N ASP A 73 3.50 -0.85 -0.62
CA ASP A 73 4.81 -1.42 -0.46
C ASP A 73 5.17 -1.57 1.04
N PHE A 74 6.34 -2.11 1.35
CA PHE A 74 6.86 -2.26 2.69
C PHE A 74 7.63 -1.01 3.14
N LEU A 75 7.54 -0.77 4.45
CA LEU A 75 8.06 0.42 5.14
C LEU A 75 9.49 0.82 4.76
N GLY A 76 10.41 -0.14 4.69
CA GLY A 76 11.82 0.17 4.44
C GLY A 76 12.07 0.78 3.06
N ARG A 77 11.29 0.38 2.05
CA ARG A 77 11.43 0.90 0.68
C ARG A 77 10.68 2.22 0.50
N THR A 78 9.51 2.39 1.12
CA THR A 78 8.81 3.68 1.13
C THR A 78 9.61 4.76 1.87
N ALA A 79 10.34 4.41 2.93
CA ALA A 79 11.24 5.32 3.63
C ALA A 79 12.36 5.85 2.71
N GLN A 80 12.87 5.04 1.78
CA GLN A 80 13.83 5.50 0.78
C GLN A 80 13.20 6.53 -0.14
N TYR A 81 11.98 6.29 -0.62
CA TYR A 81 11.26 7.21 -1.51
C TYR A 81 10.92 8.54 -0.83
N TRP A 82 10.68 8.54 0.48
CA TRP A 82 10.57 9.76 1.27
C TRP A 82 11.84 10.61 1.17
N HIS A 83 13.02 10.01 1.41
CA HIS A 83 14.30 10.72 1.34
C HIS A 83 14.70 11.12 -0.08
N GLU A 84 14.18 10.45 -1.11
CA GLU A 84 14.28 10.88 -2.51
C GLU A 84 13.37 12.07 -2.85
N GLY A 85 12.43 12.42 -1.96
CA GLY A 85 11.53 13.57 -2.11
C GLY A 85 10.39 13.35 -3.09
N VAL A 86 9.97 12.09 -3.30
CA VAL A 86 8.97 11.72 -4.31
C VAL A 86 7.61 11.30 -3.71
N LEU A 87 7.42 11.46 -2.40
CA LEU A 87 6.17 11.13 -1.71
C LEU A 87 5.41 12.37 -1.24
N GLU A 88 4.08 12.30 -1.31
CA GLU A 88 3.18 13.24 -0.66
C GLU A 88 3.00 12.86 0.82
N PRO A 89 3.13 13.80 1.78
CA PRO A 89 2.83 13.52 3.19
C PRO A 89 1.37 13.11 3.37
N MET A 90 1.12 11.96 4.00
CA MET A 90 -0.21 11.35 4.07
C MET A 90 -1.16 12.08 5.02
N GLU A 91 -0.66 12.91 5.92
CA GLU A 91 -1.48 13.83 6.72
C GLU A 91 -2.15 14.93 5.88
N ASN A 92 -1.70 15.17 4.64
CA ASN A 92 -2.34 16.14 3.75
C ASN A 92 -3.67 15.63 3.19
N PRO A 93 -3.75 14.43 2.59
CA PRO A 93 -5.01 13.90 2.06
C PRO A 93 -5.89 13.21 3.11
N VAL A 94 -5.35 12.80 4.27
CA VAL A 94 -6.12 12.05 5.29
C VAL A 94 -6.53 12.97 6.45
N PRO A 95 -7.84 13.10 6.74
CA PRO A 95 -8.32 13.86 7.89
C PRO A 95 -7.73 13.36 9.20
N GLN A 96 -7.45 14.28 10.13
CA GLN A 96 -6.92 13.93 11.46
C GLN A 96 -7.82 12.94 12.21
N GLU A 97 -9.14 13.06 12.07
CA GLU A 97 -10.12 12.15 12.68
C GLU A 97 -9.97 10.69 12.23
N GLU A 98 -9.50 10.46 11.00
CA GLU A 98 -9.19 9.11 10.51
C GLU A 98 -7.83 8.64 11.05
N LEU A 99 -6.84 9.53 11.13
CA LEU A 99 -5.53 9.22 11.70
C LEU A 99 -5.59 8.88 13.19
N ASP A 100 -6.54 9.47 13.92
CA ASP A 100 -6.76 9.23 15.35
C ASP A 100 -7.25 7.81 15.67
N ASP A 101 -7.81 7.08 14.69
CA ASP A 101 -8.24 5.67 14.85
C ASP A 101 -7.08 4.68 14.67
N TYR A 102 -5.94 5.12 14.15
CA TYR A 102 -4.76 4.28 14.04
C TYR A 102 -4.08 4.06 15.39
N LEU A 103 -3.47 2.89 15.56
CA LEU A 103 -2.59 2.66 16.71
C LEU A 103 -1.40 3.64 16.63
N PRO A 104 -1.14 4.44 17.69
CA PRO A 104 -0.09 5.46 17.66
C PRO A 104 1.28 4.91 17.27
N SER A 105 1.62 3.69 17.71
CA SER A 105 2.88 3.04 17.38
C SER A 105 3.07 2.78 15.87
N PHE A 106 1.99 2.57 15.12
CA PHE A 106 2.08 2.40 13.66
C PHE A 106 2.21 3.74 12.94
N VAL A 107 1.54 4.79 13.44
CA VAL A 107 1.73 6.16 12.93
C VAL A 107 3.17 6.57 13.15
N ASP A 108 3.69 6.44 14.37
CA ASP A 108 5.08 6.77 14.73
C ASP A 108 6.09 6.03 13.84
N MET A 109 5.85 4.74 13.58
CA MET A 109 6.71 3.93 12.72
C MET A 109 6.74 4.42 11.25
N CYS A 110 5.65 5.04 10.79
CA CYS A 110 5.55 5.63 9.46
C CYS A 110 5.87 7.14 9.44
N THR A 111 6.23 7.77 10.56
CA THR A 111 6.61 9.18 10.59
C THR A 111 8.11 9.35 10.35
N LEU A 112 8.47 10.13 9.34
CA LEU A 112 9.85 10.51 9.02
C LEU A 112 9.93 12.03 8.91
N ASP A 113 10.96 12.64 9.51
CA ASP A 113 11.17 14.09 9.49
C ASP A 113 9.95 14.92 9.94
N GLY A 114 9.11 14.34 10.83
CA GLY A 114 7.88 14.97 11.34
C GLY A 114 6.65 14.81 10.45
N HIS A 115 6.75 14.06 9.36
CA HIS A 115 5.70 13.86 8.36
C HIS A 115 5.36 12.38 8.17
N LEU A 116 4.10 12.08 7.85
CA LEU A 116 3.64 10.70 7.66
C LEU A 116 3.94 10.27 6.22
N HIS A 117 5.07 9.60 6.00
CA HIS A 117 5.50 9.21 4.64
C HIS A 117 4.66 8.06 4.04
N GLY A 118 3.83 7.40 4.84
CA GLY A 118 2.96 6.32 4.38
C GLY A 118 1.87 5.99 5.38
N LEU A 119 0.72 5.52 4.91
CA LEU A 119 -0.36 5.06 5.77
C LEU A 119 -0.15 3.59 6.14
N PRO A 120 -0.16 3.23 7.44
CA PRO A 120 -0.23 1.83 7.85
C PRO A 120 -1.49 1.17 7.25
N THR A 121 -1.36 0.00 6.64
CA THR A 121 -2.52 -0.73 6.07
C THR A 121 -2.69 -2.11 6.69
N TYR A 122 -1.58 -2.78 7.02
CA TYR A 122 -1.55 -4.05 7.73
C TYR A 122 -0.14 -4.29 8.29
N SER A 123 -0.01 -5.26 9.19
CA SER A 123 1.30 -5.69 9.72
C SER A 123 1.40 -7.21 9.73
N TRP A 124 2.64 -7.70 9.68
CA TRP A 124 3.00 -9.07 10.02
C TRP A 124 4.21 -9.05 10.94
N THR A 125 4.43 -10.13 11.67
CA THR A 125 5.60 -10.33 12.50
C THR A 125 6.46 -11.46 11.92
N ASP A 126 7.78 -11.31 12.02
CA ASP A 126 8.70 -12.41 11.78
C ASP A 126 8.77 -13.31 13.04
N HIS A 127 9.05 -14.62 12.86
CA HIS A 127 8.97 -15.60 13.93
C HIS A 127 10.16 -16.57 13.90
N LEU A 128 10.86 -16.67 15.03
CA LEU A 128 11.80 -17.76 15.26
C LEU A 128 11.06 -18.97 15.81
N VAL A 129 11.25 -20.14 15.20
CA VAL A 129 10.71 -21.43 15.68
C VAL A 129 11.82 -22.43 15.95
N ALA A 130 11.68 -23.22 17.01
CA ALA A 130 12.60 -24.29 17.35
C ALA A 130 11.91 -25.66 17.19
N ASN A 131 12.64 -26.63 16.62
CA ASN A 131 12.17 -28.01 16.57
C ASN A 131 12.18 -28.61 17.99
N LYS A 132 11.15 -29.39 18.31
CA LYS A 132 10.94 -30.03 19.63
C LYS A 132 11.75 -31.32 19.83
N ALA A 133 12.54 -31.77 18.84
CA ALA A 133 13.25 -33.05 18.88
C ALA A 133 14.10 -33.25 20.14
#